data_AF-A0AB39FHK8-F1
#
_entry.id   AF-A0AB39FHK8-F1
#
_cell.length_a   1.000
_cell.length_b   1.000
_cell.length_c   1.000
_cell.angle_alpha   90.00
_cell.angle_beta   90.00
_cell.angle_gamma   90.00
#
_symmetry.space_group_name_H-M   'P 1'
#
loop_
_entity.id
_entity.type
_entity.pdbx_description
1 polymer ?
#
loop_
_entity_poly.entity_id
_entity_poly.type
_entity_poly.pdbx_seq_one_letter_code
_entity_poly.pdbx_strand_id
1 'polypeptide(L)'
;MPCPRTRLLCACLDPEWAGRRRALVEAHVARCPICEAELEALRSMTAGLRALPDPAGAPDVARSWRPAPAGRRPARRRSFADILLAGLGWLPAGAAVTASLAVGIGMADRTWPAAAPASPPASMARLDVFGPVPPGGLCVAGDLCGSAKERT
;
A
#
# COMPACT_ATOMS: atom_id res chain seq x y z
N MET A 1 0.65 6.33 39.68
CA MET A 1 0.52 6.89 38.31
C MET A 1 -0.59 6.16 37.58
N PRO A 2 -1.31 6.79 36.65
CA PRO A 2 -2.28 6.10 35.80
C PRO A 2 -1.60 4.99 35.00
N CYS A 3 -2.36 4.01 34.52
CA CYS A 3 -1.81 2.94 33.69
C CYS A 3 -1.04 3.53 32.50
N PRO A 4 0.23 3.14 32.29
CA PRO A 4 1.02 3.62 31.17
C PRO A 4 0.38 3.17 29.86
N ARG A 5 0.48 4.00 28.83
CA ARG A 5 0.09 3.60 27.47
C ARG A 5 1.02 2.50 26.97
N THR A 6 0.54 1.61 26.12
CA THR A 6 1.32 0.53 25.47
C THR A 6 2.66 1.01 24.91
N ARG A 7 2.72 2.22 24.33
CA ARG A 7 3.97 2.82 23.82
C ARG A 7 5.08 2.94 24.87
N LEU A 8 4.73 3.24 26.12
CA LEU A 8 5.70 3.30 27.22
C LEU A 8 6.15 1.90 27.68
N LEU A 9 5.26 0.91 27.62
CA LEU A 9 5.61 -0.48 27.86
C LEU A 9 6.55 -1.03 26.77
N CYS A 10 6.31 -0.68 25.50
CA CYS A 10 7.24 -0.99 24.42
C CYS A 10 8.60 -0.31 24.63
N ALA A 11 8.62 0.95 25.09
CA ALA A 11 9.86 1.66 25.39
C ALA A 11 10.66 0.97 26.52
N CYS A 12 10.01 0.28 27.48
CA CYS A 12 10.70 -0.54 28.48
C CYS A 12 11.51 -1.70 27.88
N LEU A 13 11.20 -2.15 26.67
CA LEU A 13 11.91 -3.25 26.02
C LEU A 13 13.17 -2.79 25.29
N ASP A 14 13.30 -1.49 25.08
CA ASP A 14 14.47 -0.88 24.46
C ASP A 14 15.62 -0.81 25.49
N PRO A 15 16.80 -1.39 25.19
CA PRO A 15 17.97 -1.30 26.07
C PRO A 15 18.48 0.14 26.25
N GLU A 16 18.25 1.03 25.27
CA GLU A 16 18.71 2.43 25.31
C GLU A 16 17.81 3.30 26.18
N TRP A 17 16.61 2.82 26.53
CA TRP A 17 15.70 3.59 27.36
C TRP A 17 16.07 3.44 28.84
N ALA A 18 16.77 4.43 29.40
CA ALA A 18 17.20 4.47 30.79
C ALA A 18 16.68 5.72 31.54
N GLY A 19 16.75 5.68 32.87
CA GLY A 19 16.51 6.84 33.75
C GLY A 19 15.18 6.83 34.52
N ARG A 20 14.85 7.97 35.14
CA ARG A 20 13.76 8.08 36.13
C ARG A 20 12.39 7.64 35.62
N ARG A 21 12.06 7.92 34.36
CA ARG A 21 10.77 7.53 33.76
C ARG A 21 10.64 6.02 33.63
N ARG A 22 11.73 5.32 33.29
CA ARG A 22 11.74 3.85 33.25
C ARG A 22 11.48 3.24 34.61
N ALA A 23 12.18 3.71 35.64
CA ALA A 23 12.00 3.25 37.01
C ALA A 23 10.55 3.43 37.50
N LEU A 24 9.89 4.54 37.12
CA LEU A 24 8.47 4.76 37.44
C LEU A 24 7.55 3.75 36.75
N VAL A 25 7.80 3.44 35.47
CA VAL A 25 7.04 2.42 34.73
C VAL A 25 7.25 1.03 35.32
N GLU A 26 8.49 0.64 35.59
CA GLU A 26 8.82 -0.65 36.21
C GLU A 26 8.19 -0.79 37.61
N ALA A 27 8.24 0.27 38.43
CA ALA A 27 7.59 0.28 39.75
C ALA A 27 6.06 0.16 39.67
N HIS A 28 5.43 0.65 38.60
CA HIS A 28 4.00 0.47 38.38
C HIS A 28 3.67 -0.92 37.88
N VAL A 29 4.43 -1.45 36.92
CA VAL A 29 4.24 -2.81 36.38
C VAL A 29 4.31 -3.83 37.52
N ALA A 30 5.24 -3.67 38.47
CA ALA A 30 5.33 -4.52 39.65
C ALA A 30 4.08 -4.49 40.58
N ARG A 31 3.16 -3.55 40.38
CA ARG A 31 1.95 -3.36 41.21
C ARG A 31 0.65 -3.48 40.42
N CYS A 32 0.71 -3.54 39.09
CA CYS A 32 -0.45 -3.57 38.21
C CYS A 32 -0.42 -4.84 37.34
N PRO A 33 -1.28 -5.84 37.64
CA PRO A 33 -1.26 -7.12 36.93
C PRO A 33 -1.64 -6.99 35.44
N ILE A 34 -2.41 -5.95 35.08
CA ILE A 34 -2.78 -5.69 33.68
C ILE A 34 -1.54 -5.28 32.87
N CYS A 35 -0.76 -4.33 33.39
CA CYS A 35 0.45 -3.87 32.71
C CYS A 35 1.58 -4.90 32.76
N GLU A 36 1.62 -5.75 33.79
CA GLU A 36 2.50 -6.92 33.83
C GLU A 36 2.17 -7.92 32.73
N ALA A 37 0.89 -8.31 32.60
CA ALA A 37 0.45 -9.22 31.54
C ALA A 37 0.72 -8.65 30.13
N GLU A 38 0.48 -7.36 29.93
CA GLU A 38 0.75 -6.69 28.66
C GLU A 38 2.26 -6.65 28.33
N LEU A 39 3.11 -6.36 29.32
CA LEU A 39 4.55 -6.36 29.14
C LEU A 39 5.08 -7.77 28.82
N GLU A 40 4.53 -8.81 29.46
CA GLU A 40 4.90 -10.19 29.19
C GLU A 40 4.46 -10.66 27.80
N ALA A 41 3.27 -10.25 27.35
CA ALA A 41 2.82 -10.48 25.98
C ALA A 41 3.77 -9.83 24.95
N LEU A 42 4.23 -8.60 25.20
CA LEU A 42 5.20 -7.94 24.32
C LEU A 42 6.58 -8.64 24.33
N ARG A 43 7.02 -9.15 25.49
CA ARG A 43 8.26 -9.94 25.60
C ARG A 43 8.17 -11.24 24.83
N SER A 44 7.07 -11.99 24.95
CA SER A 44 6.89 -13.26 24.25
C SER A 44 6.87 -13.07 22.73
N MET A 45 6.19 -12.03 22.24
CA MET A 45 6.22 -11.65 20.82
C MET A 45 7.65 -11.32 20.35
N THR A 46 8.38 -10.52 21.13
CA THR A 46 9.77 -10.15 20.81
C THR A 46 10.69 -11.37 20.78
N ALA A 47 10.52 -12.30 21.73
CA ALA A 47 11.27 -13.54 21.76
C ALA A 47 10.97 -14.43 20.54
N GLY A 48 9.69 -14.55 20.15
CA GLY A 48 9.29 -15.25 18.93
C GLY A 48 9.91 -14.65 17.68
N LEU A 49 9.96 -13.31 17.59
CA LEU A 49 10.62 -12.61 16.48
C LEU A 49 12.14 -12.86 16.42
N ARG A 50 12.81 -12.89 17.58
CA ARG A 50 14.26 -13.18 17.67
C ARG A 50 14.59 -14.65 17.41
N ALA A 51 13.62 -15.55 17.62
CA ALA A 51 13.79 -16.97 17.39
C ALA A 51 13.62 -17.36 15.90
N LEU A 52 13.18 -16.45 15.03
CA LEU A 52 13.17 -16.72 13.60
C LEU A 52 14.59 -16.99 13.11
N PRO A 53 14.77 -17.99 12.22
CA PRO A 53 16.06 -18.27 11.63
C PRO A 53 16.56 -17.02 10.89
N ASP A 54 17.80 -16.63 11.18
CA ASP A 54 18.48 -15.58 10.44
C ASP A 54 18.53 -16.00 8.97
N PRO A 55 18.05 -15.18 8.01
CA PRO A 55 18.17 -15.46 6.58
C PRO A 55 19.62 -15.38 6.08
N ALA A 56 20.64 -15.68 6.91
CA ALA A 56 22.04 -15.75 6.52
C ALA A 56 22.32 -16.71 5.34
N GLY A 57 21.35 -17.57 4.98
CA GLY A 57 21.36 -18.41 3.77
C GLY A 57 20.38 -17.98 2.67
N ALA A 58 19.63 -16.89 2.84
CA ALA A 58 18.81 -16.34 1.77
C ALA A 58 19.76 -15.86 0.65
N PRO A 59 19.53 -16.28 -0.60
CA PRO A 59 20.37 -15.85 -1.71
C PRO A 59 20.44 -14.33 -1.71
N ASP A 60 21.65 -13.78 -1.83
CA ASP A 60 21.92 -12.34 -1.89
C ASP A 60 21.08 -11.73 -3.02
N VAL A 61 19.90 -11.23 -2.64
CA VAL A 61 18.91 -10.72 -3.58
C VAL A 61 19.46 -9.49 -4.30
N ALA A 62 20.39 -8.76 -3.66
CA ALA A 62 21.09 -7.63 -4.26
C ALA A 62 22.05 -8.08 -5.38
N ARG A 63 22.69 -9.26 -5.26
CA ARG A 63 23.44 -9.84 -6.40
C ARG A 63 22.54 -10.34 -7.53
N SER A 64 21.35 -10.83 -7.20
CA SER A 64 20.38 -11.27 -8.21
C SER A 64 19.63 -10.11 -8.88
N TRP A 65 19.68 -8.92 -8.28
CA TRP A 65 19.09 -7.71 -8.81
C TRP A 65 19.86 -7.23 -10.03
N ARG A 66 19.40 -7.63 -11.21
CA ARG A 66 19.79 -6.97 -12.47
C ARG A 66 18.74 -5.91 -12.76
N PRO A 67 19.03 -4.61 -12.56
CA PRO A 67 18.14 -3.59 -13.10
C PRO A 67 18.06 -3.86 -14.60
N ALA A 68 16.84 -4.08 -15.10
CA ALA A 68 16.64 -4.16 -16.54
C ALA A 68 17.31 -2.91 -17.13
N PRO A 69 18.20 -3.05 -18.14
CA PRO A 69 18.74 -1.87 -18.77
C PRO A 69 17.54 -1.03 -19.16
N ALA A 70 17.59 0.27 -18.84
CA ALA A 70 16.65 1.25 -19.36
C ALA A 70 16.87 1.35 -20.87
N GLY A 71 16.63 0.25 -21.58
CA GLY A 71 16.56 0.18 -23.00
C GLY A 71 15.41 1.08 -23.34
N ARG A 72 15.73 2.29 -23.81
CA ARG A 72 14.89 2.99 -24.76
C ARG A 72 14.56 1.95 -25.81
N ARG A 73 13.37 1.33 -25.70
CA ARG A 73 12.77 0.65 -26.84
C ARG A 73 12.83 1.69 -27.94
N PRO A 74 13.54 1.44 -29.05
CA PRO A 74 13.45 2.36 -30.17
C PRO A 74 11.97 2.43 -30.48
N ALA A 75 11.38 3.62 -30.30
CA ALA A 75 10.03 3.88 -30.73
C ALA A 75 10.08 3.71 -32.24
N ARG A 76 9.80 2.49 -32.72
CA ARG A 76 9.67 2.20 -34.13
C ARG A 76 8.55 3.09 -34.58
N ARG A 77 8.89 4.20 -35.25
CA ARG A 77 7.92 5.14 -35.81
C ARG A 77 7.10 4.32 -36.79
N ARG A 78 5.92 3.87 -36.35
CA ARG A 78 4.98 3.18 -37.23
C ARG A 78 4.61 4.18 -38.31
N SER A 79 4.79 3.77 -39.57
CA SER A 79 4.34 4.58 -40.68
C SER A 79 2.83 4.76 -40.59
N PHE A 80 2.30 5.86 -41.09
CA PHE A 80 0.86 6.05 -41.23
C PHE A 80 0.20 4.89 -42.01
N ALA A 81 0.94 4.31 -42.96
CA ALA A 81 0.54 3.11 -43.69
C ALA A 81 0.40 1.87 -42.79
N ASP A 82 1.31 1.68 -41.83
CA ASP A 82 1.25 0.55 -40.88
C ASP A 82 0.03 0.67 -39.94
N ILE A 83 -0.33 1.90 -39.59
CA ILE A 83 -1.50 2.19 -38.74
C ILE A 83 -2.80 1.92 -39.52
N LEU A 84 -2.87 2.37 -40.77
CA LEU A 84 -4.03 2.14 -41.63
C LEU A 84 -4.23 0.64 -41.92
N LEU A 85 -3.16 -0.09 -42.24
CA LEU A 85 -3.24 -1.51 -42.55
C LEU A 85 -3.65 -2.34 -41.32
N ALA A 86 -3.15 -1.97 -40.13
CA ALA A 86 -3.58 -2.56 -38.87
C ALA A 86 -5.05 -2.23 -38.54
N GLY A 87 -5.52 -1.02 -38.83
CA GLY A 87 -6.92 -0.62 -38.65
C GLY A 87 -7.88 -1.35 -39.61
N LEU A 88 -7.45 -1.57 -40.86
CA LEU A 88 -8.24 -2.27 -41.87
C LEU A 88 -8.48 -3.74 -41.50
N GLY A 89 -7.50 -4.40 -40.87
CA GLY A 89 -7.63 -5.77 -40.37
C GLY A 89 -8.66 -5.94 -39.24
N TRP A 90 -9.05 -4.86 -38.56
CA TRP A 90 -10.05 -4.87 -37.48
C TRP A 90 -11.46 -4.49 -37.93
N LEU A 91 -11.65 -4.08 -39.19
CA LEU A 91 -12.98 -3.77 -39.76
C LEU A 91 -14.02 -4.88 -39.57
N PRO A 92 -13.73 -6.17 -39.84
CA PRO A 92 -14.74 -7.23 -39.66
C PRO A 92 -15.06 -7.47 -38.18
N ALA A 93 -14.09 -7.31 -37.29
CA ALA A 93 -14.30 -7.42 -35.84
C ALA A 93 -15.11 -6.22 -35.29
N GLY A 94 -14.84 -5.01 -35.79
CA GLY A 94 -15.57 -3.79 -35.41
C GLY A 94 -17.05 -3.85 -35.83
N ALA A 95 -17.33 -4.37 -37.03
CA ALA A 95 -18.71 -4.53 -37.52
C ALA A 95 -19.51 -5.55 -36.69
N ALA A 96 -18.88 -6.62 -36.23
CA ALA A 96 -19.55 -7.62 -35.38
C ALA A 96 -19.91 -7.05 -33.99
N VAL A 97 -19.03 -6.22 -33.41
CA VAL A 97 -19.28 -5.56 -32.12
C VAL A 97 -20.43 -4.54 -32.24
N THR A 98 -20.43 -3.71 -33.28
CA THR A 98 -21.50 -2.71 -33.46
C THR A 98 -22.85 -3.35 -33.76
N ALA A 99 -22.89 -4.43 -34.55
CA ALA A 99 -24.12 -5.18 -34.80
C ALA A 99 -24.69 -5.82 -33.52
N SER A 100 -23.81 -6.42 -32.70
CA SER A 100 -24.23 -7.04 -31.43
C SER A 100 -24.75 -6.01 -30.43
N LEU A 101 -24.11 -4.83 -30.36
CA LEU A 101 -24.56 -3.73 -29.50
C LEU A 101 -25.91 -3.16 -29.95
N ALA A 102 -26.12 -2.97 -31.25
CA ALA A 102 -27.37 -2.45 -31.79
C ALA A 102 -28.56 -3.40 -31.52
N VAL A 103 -28.34 -4.70 -31.65
CA VAL A 103 -29.35 -5.72 -31.31
C VAL A 103 -29.63 -5.75 -29.80
N GLY A 104 -28.59 -5.65 -28.97
CA GLY A 104 -28.74 -5.59 -27.51
C GLY A 104 -29.53 -4.36 -27.03
N ILE A 105 -29.23 -3.16 -27.57
CA ILE A 105 -29.92 -1.91 -27.22
C ILE A 105 -31.39 -1.96 -27.67
N GLY A 106 -31.67 -2.46 -28.88
CA GLY A 106 -33.04 -2.57 -29.38
C GLY A 106 -33.92 -3.56 -28.61
N MET A 107 -33.33 -4.57 -27.98
CA MET A 107 -34.04 -5.50 -27.09
C MET A 107 -34.26 -4.92 -25.70
N ALA A 108 -33.28 -4.17 -25.16
CA ALA A 108 -33.37 -3.53 -23.85
C ALA A 108 -34.48 -2.46 -23.78
N ASP A 109 -34.70 -1.72 -24.87
CA ASP A 109 -35.73 -0.66 -24.97
C ASP A 109 -37.17 -1.20 -24.88
N ARG A 110 -37.37 -2.50 -25.16
CA ARG A 110 -38.70 -3.14 -25.10
C ARG A 110 -39.00 -3.85 -23.77
N THR A 111 -37.99 -4.12 -22.95
CA THR A 111 -38.14 -4.99 -21.77
C THR A 111 -37.88 -4.32 -20.43
N TRP A 112 -37.39 -3.07 -20.40
CA TRP A 112 -36.97 -2.43 -19.15
C TRP A 112 -37.59 -1.05 -18.93
N PRO A 113 -38.41 -0.83 -17.87
CA PRO A 113 -38.78 0.52 -17.46
C PRO A 113 -37.55 1.22 -16.90
N ALA A 114 -37.20 2.37 -17.47
CA ALA A 114 -35.96 3.11 -17.22
C ALA A 114 -35.64 3.27 -15.71
N ALA A 115 -34.67 2.49 -15.22
CA ALA A 115 -34.02 2.72 -13.94
C ALA A 115 -32.71 3.48 -14.20
N ALA A 116 -32.58 4.65 -13.58
CA ALA A 116 -31.45 5.55 -13.76
C ALA A 116 -30.10 4.87 -13.40
N PRO A 117 -29.01 5.13 -14.15
CA PRO A 117 -27.70 4.60 -13.80
C PRO A 117 -27.11 5.38 -12.62
N ALA A 118 -27.07 4.76 -11.45
CA ALA A 118 -26.21 5.18 -10.37
C ALA A 118 -25.26 4.04 -10.02
N SER A 119 -24.03 4.10 -10.52
CA SER A 119 -22.89 3.43 -9.90
C SER A 119 -21.64 4.26 -10.18
N PRO A 120 -20.97 4.81 -9.15
CA PRO A 120 -19.64 5.38 -9.33
C PRO A 120 -18.63 4.25 -9.60
N PRO A 121 -17.54 4.52 -10.33
CA PRO A 121 -16.49 3.54 -10.52
C PRO A 121 -15.83 3.26 -9.17
N ALA A 122 -15.82 1.99 -8.75
CA ALA A 122 -14.98 1.52 -7.67
C ALA A 122 -13.52 1.77 -8.08
N SER A 123 -12.86 2.75 -7.45
CA SER A 123 -11.44 2.96 -7.59
C SER A 123 -10.73 1.76 -6.97
N MET A 124 -10.02 0.99 -7.80
CA MET A 124 -9.09 -0.02 -7.29
C MET A 124 -8.03 0.72 -6.46
N ALA A 125 -8.10 0.57 -5.13
CA ALA A 125 -7.06 1.00 -4.23
C ALA A 125 -5.77 0.25 -4.60
N ARG A 126 -4.86 0.97 -5.25
CA ARG A 126 -3.50 0.49 -5.53
C ARG A 126 -2.79 0.34 -4.18
N LEU A 127 -2.54 -0.90 -3.78
CA LEU A 127 -1.74 -1.20 -2.60
C LEU A 127 -0.26 -0.94 -2.96
N ASP A 128 0.19 0.30 -2.80
CA ASP A 128 1.60 0.67 -3.00
C ASP A 128 2.46 0.17 -1.83
N VAL A 129 2.65 -1.15 -1.77
CA VAL A 129 3.51 -1.85 -0.79
C VAL A 129 5.01 -1.67 -1.12
N PHE A 130 5.34 -1.10 -2.28
CA PHE A 130 6.73 -0.93 -2.75
C PHE A 130 7.03 0.49 -3.25
N GLY A 131 6.50 1.52 -2.60
CA GLY A 131 6.97 2.90 -2.79
C GLY A 131 8.25 3.16 -1.98
N PRO A 132 9.32 3.75 -2.57
CA PRO A 132 10.54 4.02 -1.82
C PRO A 132 10.42 5.35 -1.10
N VAL A 133 10.03 5.35 0.18
CA VAL A 133 10.36 6.45 1.11
C VAL A 133 10.65 5.89 2.50
N PRO A 134 11.91 5.95 2.99
CA PRO A 134 12.22 5.61 4.38
C PRO A 134 11.65 6.66 5.35
N PRO A 135 11.26 6.27 6.58
CA PRO A 135 10.77 7.21 7.59
C PRO A 135 11.89 8.19 7.98
N GLY A 136 11.79 9.43 7.49
CA GLY A 136 12.80 10.49 7.63
C GLY A 136 13.02 11.33 6.36
N GLY A 137 12.51 10.90 5.20
CA GLY A 137 12.53 11.71 3.98
C GLY A 137 11.61 12.92 4.09
N LEU A 138 12.18 14.12 4.00
CA LEU A 138 11.44 15.39 3.89
C LEU A 138 10.47 15.31 2.72
N CYS A 139 9.22 15.69 2.96
CA CYS A 139 8.12 15.64 1.99
C CYS A 139 8.53 16.29 0.66
N VAL A 140 8.57 15.51 -0.42
CA VAL A 140 8.89 15.98 -1.78
C VAL A 140 7.67 16.64 -2.47
N ALA A 141 6.47 16.51 -1.88
CA ALA A 141 5.27 17.21 -2.33
C ALA A 141 4.91 18.31 -1.35
N GLY A 142 5.25 19.56 -1.69
CA GLY A 142 4.91 20.76 -0.90
C GLY A 142 3.40 20.97 -0.70
N ASP A 143 2.56 20.30 -1.49
CA ASP A 143 1.11 20.47 -1.43
C ASP A 143 0.41 19.60 -0.36
N LEU A 144 1.13 18.72 0.34
CA LEU A 144 0.57 17.90 1.45
C LEU A 144 1.05 18.36 2.84
N CYS A 145 1.95 19.34 2.92
CA CYS A 145 2.42 19.95 4.17
C CYS A 145 2.08 21.44 4.23
N GLY A 146 0.79 21.75 4.27
CA GLY A 146 0.24 23.05 4.67
C GLY A 146 -1.27 22.92 4.80
N SER A 147 -1.97 23.37 5.85
CA SER A 147 -1.66 24.35 6.88
C SER A 147 -2.54 24.10 8.11
N ALA A 148 -1.95 24.01 9.30
CA ALA A 148 -2.70 24.20 10.54
C ALA A 148 -2.75 25.71 10.80
N LYS A 149 -3.82 26.36 10.33
CA LYS A 149 -4.17 27.72 10.77
C LYS A 149 -4.86 27.58 12.13
N GLU A 150 -4.07 27.74 13.17
CA GLU A 150 -4.51 27.88 14.55
C GLU A 150 -5.43 29.10 14.67
N ARG A 151 -6.66 28.89 15.17
CA ARG A 151 -7.59 29.97 15.54
C ARG A 151 -7.88 29.84 17.03
N THR A 152 -7.05 30.50 17.82
CA THR A 152 -7.43 31.17 19.07
C THR A 152 -7.00 32.61 18.95
#